data_AF-A0A7X9P6M5-F1
#
_entry.id   AF-A0A7X9P6M5-F1
#
_cell.length_a   1.000
_cell.length_b   1.000
_cell.length_c   1.000
_cell.angle_alpha   90.00
_cell.angle_beta   90.00
_cell.angle_gamma   90.00
#
_symmetry.space_group_name_H-M   'P 1'
#
loop_
_entity.id
_entity.type
_entity.pdbx_description
1 polymer ?
#
loop_
_entity_poly.entity_id
_entity_poly.type
_entity_poly.pdbx_seq_one_letter_code
_entity_poly.pdbx_strand_id
1 'polypeptide(L)'
;MRQYIEKLGYKPRTCVWELTLACNAACRHCGSHAGRPREDELTTAEALGVADQLAALGCEHVTLSGGEPLLRRDWPELAARLAGHGVQVGVISNGLAFDAEAARRAVEAGVAAVTFSVDGLAAVHDRMRGRPGAYARAVAAFEIAAAAGLPTCAATHVHRHNLDQLDELHQRLGALGVRSWKLQLCNPAGEAARHREMILEPRDLLRLVPKMVELKQRGLPYVETSDSIGYFGPYEQALRGSWRQDLGFWTGCYAGCRVIGIESAGNVKGCLALPSARHGTDEFVEGNVRAAALADLWFRPGGFAYNRCFDPARLTGFCRTCPYAAICRAGCHWTALAHGGTLYENRFCYYRVSVEETRARRGPRRWFVEGLAPAAIVATLGLSGCYESYHPWYEGPDAGSDTAAAADTVEPPPDVVPDATSEGIFFYGPVPPDAVADAAGWYGPPPVDAGPADTVHCPTYEEACCDCDYMGPSPIPPGCPDPCAVNDYGVPIPMYGVPDDAGIGPDGAGDAPAEATDCPDPCGPTNLYGPLPTYPPGCRYDCDSDETCPTAAEACCDCEYMGPAPIPERCADPCASGKRR
;
A
#
# COMPACT_ATOMS: atom_id res chain seq x y z
N MET A 1 -6.24 -16.38 16.28
CA MET A 1 -6.16 -14.92 16.10
C MET A 1 -7.52 -14.24 16.06
N ARG A 2 -8.51 -14.61 15.21
CA ARG A 2 -9.84 -13.95 15.27
C ARG A 2 -10.57 -14.14 16.60
N GLN A 3 -10.70 -15.36 17.11
CA GLN A 3 -11.23 -15.60 18.46
C GLN A 3 -10.45 -14.83 19.54
N TYR A 4 -9.19 -14.50 19.28
CA TYR A 4 -8.36 -13.68 20.17
C TYR A 4 -8.69 -12.19 20.02
N ILE A 5 -8.87 -11.68 18.79
CA ILE A 5 -9.34 -10.31 18.53
C ILE A 5 -10.76 -10.12 19.08
N GLU A 6 -11.66 -11.08 18.90
CA GLU A 6 -13.02 -11.05 19.45
C GLU A 6 -13.00 -11.02 20.99
N LYS A 7 -12.11 -11.81 21.62
CA LYS A 7 -11.93 -11.81 23.08
C LYS A 7 -11.29 -10.51 23.60
N LEU A 8 -10.39 -9.89 22.84
CA LEU A 8 -9.73 -8.63 23.23
C LEU A 8 -10.49 -7.37 22.81
N GLY A 9 -11.53 -7.50 21.98
CA GLY A 9 -12.23 -6.39 21.35
C GLY A 9 -11.56 -5.87 20.08
N TYR A 10 -12.37 -5.24 19.22
CA TYR A 10 -11.90 -4.56 18.01
C TYR A 10 -11.31 -3.19 18.36
N LYS A 11 -10.05 -2.96 18.04
CA LYS A 11 -9.36 -1.68 18.26
C LYS A 11 -8.63 -1.27 16.98
N PRO A 12 -8.89 -0.09 16.40
CA PRO A 12 -8.20 0.36 15.21
C PRO A 12 -6.78 0.75 15.62
N ARG A 13 -5.78 -0.07 15.28
CA ARG A 13 -4.37 0.23 15.54
C ARG A 13 -3.74 1.05 14.44
N THR A 14 -4.18 0.86 13.21
CA THR A 14 -3.65 1.58 12.05
C THR A 14 -4.78 2.23 11.25
N CYS A 15 -4.52 3.44 10.79
CA CYS A 15 -5.41 4.18 9.90
C CYS A 15 -4.69 4.52 8.59
N VAL A 16 -5.34 4.31 7.45
CA VAL A 16 -4.94 4.94 6.19
C VAL A 16 -5.97 6.02 5.88
N TRP A 17 -5.51 7.27 5.85
CA TRP A 17 -6.40 8.42 5.72
C TRP A 17 -6.11 9.15 4.41
N GLU A 18 -7.08 9.13 3.51
CA GLU A 18 -7.10 9.96 2.31
C GLU A 18 -7.47 11.40 2.71
N LEU A 19 -6.51 12.31 2.64
CA LEU A 19 -6.73 13.71 3.03
C LEU A 19 -7.43 14.54 1.95
N THR A 20 -7.18 14.19 0.69
CA THR A 20 -7.74 14.84 -0.50
C THR A 20 -7.72 13.85 -1.67
N LEU A 21 -8.55 14.09 -2.69
CA LEU A 21 -8.46 13.41 -3.99
C LEU A 21 -7.61 14.18 -5.00
N ALA A 22 -7.25 15.42 -4.68
CA ALA A 22 -6.36 16.22 -5.54
C ALA A 22 -5.05 15.48 -5.78
N CYS A 23 -4.61 15.36 -7.03
CA CYS A 23 -3.34 14.73 -7.39
C CYS A 23 -2.70 15.47 -8.57
N ASN A 24 -1.38 15.64 -8.53
CA ASN A 24 -0.57 16.24 -9.58
C ASN A 24 0.08 15.20 -10.52
N ALA A 25 -0.36 13.94 -10.46
CA ALA A 25 0.04 12.86 -11.35
C ALA A 25 -1.18 12.21 -12.00
N ALA A 26 -0.99 11.51 -13.12
CA ALA A 26 -2.05 10.81 -13.86
C ALA A 26 -1.65 9.33 -13.99
N CYS A 27 -1.52 8.66 -12.85
CA CYS A 27 -0.89 7.33 -12.80
C CYS A 27 -1.77 6.27 -13.47
N ARG A 28 -1.18 5.46 -14.37
CA ARG A 28 -1.86 4.35 -15.04
C ARG A 28 -2.32 3.24 -14.08
N HIS A 29 -1.64 3.10 -12.95
CA HIS A 29 -1.99 2.13 -11.90
C HIS A 29 -2.84 2.75 -10.77
N CYS A 30 -3.37 3.97 -10.93
CA CYS A 30 -4.09 4.64 -9.84
C CYS A 30 -5.40 3.92 -9.49
N GLY A 31 -5.43 3.26 -8.34
CA GLY A 31 -6.63 2.59 -7.83
C GLY A 31 -7.78 3.54 -7.51
N SER A 32 -7.48 4.79 -7.13
CA SER A 32 -8.48 5.80 -6.73
C SER A 32 -8.95 6.69 -7.87
N HIS A 33 -8.34 6.59 -9.06
CA HIS A 33 -8.53 7.54 -10.16
C HIS A 33 -8.45 9.02 -9.68
N ALA A 34 -7.39 9.32 -8.93
CA ALA A 34 -7.19 10.63 -8.30
C ALA A 34 -6.85 11.71 -9.33
N GLY A 35 -7.17 12.97 -9.00
CA GLY A 35 -6.95 14.10 -9.91
C GLY A 35 -7.48 15.40 -9.32
N ARG A 36 -8.78 15.65 -9.45
CA ARG A 36 -9.43 16.81 -8.81
C ARG A 36 -9.81 16.48 -7.36
N PRO A 37 -9.79 17.47 -6.44
CA PRO A 37 -10.32 17.28 -5.09
C PRO A 37 -11.81 16.88 -5.14
N ARG A 38 -12.30 16.22 -4.08
CA ARG A 38 -13.75 16.05 -3.93
C ARG A 38 -14.39 17.41 -3.61
N GLU A 39 -15.62 17.60 -4.03
CA GLU A 39 -16.36 18.84 -3.70
C GLU A 39 -16.69 18.94 -2.21
N ASP A 40 -16.79 17.79 -1.54
CA ASP A 40 -17.25 17.62 -0.17
C ASP A 40 -16.13 17.18 0.79
N GLU A 41 -14.85 17.51 0.48
CA GLU A 41 -13.73 17.19 1.38
C GLU A 41 -13.91 17.79 2.77
N LEU A 42 -13.39 17.11 3.79
CA LEU A 42 -13.41 17.58 5.17
C LEU A 42 -12.70 18.92 5.26
N THR A 43 -13.35 19.88 5.90
CA THR A 43 -12.72 21.15 6.32
C THR A 43 -11.60 20.87 7.32
N THR A 44 -10.71 21.83 7.53
CA THR A 44 -9.61 21.71 8.52
C THR A 44 -10.14 21.40 9.92
N ALA A 45 -11.21 22.09 10.36
CA ALA A 45 -11.80 21.86 11.67
C ALA A 45 -12.37 20.44 11.81
N GLU A 46 -13.07 19.94 10.79
CA GLU A 46 -13.59 18.57 10.78
C GLU A 46 -12.45 17.54 10.79
N ALA A 47 -11.42 17.75 9.97
CA ALA A 47 -10.27 16.87 9.91
C ALA A 47 -9.52 16.83 11.25
N LEU A 48 -9.28 17.97 11.91
CA LEU A 48 -8.71 17.99 13.26
C LEU A 48 -9.58 17.21 14.27
N GLY A 49 -10.90 17.33 14.16
CA GLY A 49 -11.83 16.53 14.96
C GLY A 49 -11.73 15.03 14.69
N VAL A 50 -11.46 14.62 13.44
CA VAL A 50 -11.19 13.20 13.10
C VAL A 50 -9.86 12.74 13.70
N ALA A 51 -8.81 13.57 13.65
CA ALA A 51 -7.52 13.26 14.26
C ALA A 51 -7.65 13.00 15.77
N ASP A 52 -8.41 13.84 16.47
CA ASP A 52 -8.72 13.66 17.90
C ASP A 52 -9.48 12.36 18.17
N GLN A 53 -10.48 12.05 17.34
CA GLN A 53 -11.28 10.83 17.49
C GLN A 53 -10.47 9.56 17.21
N LEU A 54 -9.55 9.58 16.23
CA LEU A 54 -8.63 8.48 15.97
C LEU A 54 -7.71 8.23 17.17
N ALA A 55 -7.14 9.30 17.75
CA ALA A 55 -6.33 9.21 18.96
C ALA A 55 -7.13 8.66 20.15
N ALA A 56 -8.36 9.14 20.36
CA ALA A 56 -9.24 8.67 21.43
C ALA A 56 -9.65 7.19 21.28
N LEU A 57 -9.74 6.68 20.04
CA LEU A 57 -9.92 5.25 19.76
C LEU A 57 -8.67 4.41 19.99
N GLY A 58 -7.55 5.05 20.33
CA GLY A 58 -6.26 4.42 20.59
C GLY A 58 -5.56 3.98 19.30
N CYS A 59 -5.76 4.70 18.20
CA CYS A 59 -5.00 4.49 16.98
C CYS A 59 -3.51 4.73 17.24
N GLU A 60 -2.67 3.79 16.83
CA GLU A 60 -1.23 3.78 17.12
C GLU A 60 -0.45 4.39 15.93
N HIS A 61 -0.92 4.17 14.71
CA HIS A 61 -0.29 4.68 13.50
C HIS A 61 -1.33 5.24 12.52
N VAL A 62 -1.07 6.42 11.98
CA VAL A 62 -1.88 7.03 10.92
C VAL A 62 -0.98 7.32 9.72
N THR A 63 -1.35 6.75 8.58
CA THR A 63 -0.70 7.07 7.30
C THR A 63 -1.55 8.08 6.56
N LEU A 64 -1.03 9.30 6.42
CA LEU A 64 -1.58 10.35 5.58
C LEU A 64 -1.30 10.03 4.11
N SER A 65 -2.37 9.98 3.34
CA SER A 65 -2.38 9.64 1.93
C SER A 65 -3.47 10.46 1.23
N GLY A 66 -4.03 9.90 0.16
CA GLY A 66 -4.92 10.55 -0.78
C GLY A 66 -4.19 10.97 -2.02
N GLY A 67 -4.92 11.52 -3.00
CA GLY A 67 -4.43 11.70 -4.37
C GLY A 67 -2.95 12.08 -4.36
N GLU A 68 -2.65 13.25 -3.79
CA GLU A 68 -1.35 13.60 -3.24
C GLU A 68 -1.57 14.43 -1.95
N PRO A 69 -1.22 13.93 -0.74
CA PRO A 69 -1.49 14.63 0.51
C PRO A 69 -0.82 16.01 0.60
N LEU A 70 0.34 16.20 -0.05
CA LEU A 70 1.05 17.48 -0.02
C LEU A 70 0.29 18.61 -0.72
N LEU A 71 -0.73 18.31 -1.53
CA LEU A 71 -1.58 19.34 -2.17
C LEU A 71 -2.62 19.94 -1.22
N ARG A 72 -2.86 19.30 -0.06
CA ARG A 72 -3.76 19.82 0.96
C ARG A 72 -3.01 20.75 1.90
N ARG A 73 -3.36 22.04 1.94
CA ARG A 73 -2.57 23.09 2.63
C ARG A 73 -2.33 22.81 4.13
N ASP A 74 -3.31 22.27 4.83
CA ASP A 74 -3.33 22.00 6.27
C ASP A 74 -2.77 20.60 6.65
N TRP A 75 -2.17 19.85 5.73
CA TRP A 75 -1.62 18.51 6.04
C TRP A 75 -0.63 18.48 7.23
N PRO A 76 0.27 19.47 7.45
CA PRO A 76 1.17 19.40 8.59
C PRO A 76 0.47 19.72 9.91
N GLU A 77 -0.61 20.50 9.89
CA GLU A 77 -1.41 20.75 11.09
C GLU A 77 -2.08 19.45 11.55
N LEU A 78 -2.62 18.67 10.60
CA LEU A 78 -3.17 17.35 10.89
C LEU A 78 -2.11 16.37 11.39
N ALA A 79 -0.93 16.36 10.77
CA ALA A 79 0.20 15.54 11.22
C ALA A 79 0.64 15.92 12.65
N ALA A 80 0.81 17.22 12.92
CA ALA A 80 1.19 17.72 14.24
C ALA A 80 0.13 17.40 15.30
N ARG A 81 -1.17 17.50 14.95
CA ARG A 81 -2.25 17.15 15.86
C ARG A 81 -2.22 15.68 16.26
N LEU A 82 -2.03 14.78 15.29
CA LEU A 82 -1.90 13.35 15.53
C LEU A 82 -0.65 13.02 16.35
N ALA A 83 0.51 13.57 15.97
CA ALA A 83 1.77 13.36 16.67
C ALA A 83 1.71 13.87 18.13
N GLY A 84 1.04 15.01 18.36
CA GLY A 84 0.80 15.56 19.70
C GLY A 84 -0.01 14.65 20.62
N HIS A 85 -0.82 13.75 20.06
CA HIS A 85 -1.52 12.69 20.79
C HIS A 85 -0.72 11.40 20.95
N GLY A 86 0.53 11.37 20.52
CA GLY A 86 1.39 10.18 20.55
C GLY A 86 1.14 9.19 19.42
N VAL A 87 0.37 9.56 18.39
CA VAL A 87 0.16 8.72 17.20
C VAL A 87 1.39 8.80 16.29
N GLN A 88 1.87 7.66 15.81
CA GLN A 88 2.95 7.66 14.82
C GLN A 88 2.40 8.01 13.43
N VAL A 89 2.85 9.15 12.90
CA VAL A 89 2.38 9.66 11.61
C VAL A 89 3.33 9.28 10.49
N GLY A 90 2.82 8.62 9.45
CA GLY A 90 3.54 8.40 8.20
C GLY A 90 2.88 9.19 7.05
N VAL A 91 3.67 9.59 6.05
CA VAL A 91 3.15 10.21 4.82
C VAL A 91 3.51 9.35 3.63
N ILE A 92 2.56 9.06 2.73
CA ILE A 92 2.84 8.46 1.42
C ILE A 92 2.68 9.54 0.36
N SER A 93 3.74 9.80 -0.41
CA SER A 93 3.75 10.81 -1.48
C SER A 93 4.25 10.22 -2.80
N ASN A 94 3.83 10.82 -3.91
CA ASN A 94 4.41 10.58 -5.24
C ASN A 94 5.77 11.29 -5.44
N GLY A 95 6.18 12.17 -4.51
CA GLY A 95 7.48 12.85 -4.51
C GLY A 95 7.56 14.09 -5.41
N LEU A 96 6.55 14.37 -6.25
CA LEU A 96 6.59 15.49 -7.20
C LEU A 96 6.60 16.86 -6.51
N ALA A 97 5.81 17.00 -5.44
CA ALA A 97 5.67 18.23 -4.65
C ALA A 97 6.50 18.22 -3.36
N PHE A 98 7.41 17.24 -3.20
CA PHE A 98 8.22 17.13 -1.98
C PHE A 98 9.53 17.90 -2.14
N ASP A 99 9.57 19.11 -1.61
CA ASP A 99 10.74 20.00 -1.59
C ASP A 99 11.30 20.17 -0.17
N ALA A 100 12.32 21.03 -0.02
CA ALA A 100 12.95 21.29 1.28
C ALA A 100 11.98 21.88 2.31
N GLU A 101 11.01 22.68 1.87
CA GLU A 101 9.99 23.26 2.74
C GLU A 101 9.00 22.20 3.21
N ALA A 102 8.54 21.31 2.31
CA ALA A 102 7.73 20.16 2.68
C ALA A 102 8.46 19.25 3.67
N ALA A 103 9.76 19.02 3.49
CA ALA A 103 10.58 18.26 4.42
C ALA A 103 10.68 18.94 5.80
N ARG A 104 10.92 20.26 5.84
CA ARG A 104 10.93 21.04 7.08
C ARG A 104 9.59 20.93 7.81
N ARG A 105 8.47 21.14 7.11
CA ARG A 105 7.11 21.01 7.65
C ARG A 105 6.83 19.60 8.18
N ALA A 106 7.34 18.55 7.52
CA ALA A 106 7.19 17.17 7.98
C ALA A 106 7.94 16.93 9.29
N VAL A 107 9.18 17.41 9.41
CA VAL A 107 9.97 17.32 10.66
C VAL A 107 9.27 18.05 11.79
N GLU A 108 8.86 19.31 11.56
CA GLU A 108 8.20 20.14 12.58
C GLU A 108 6.87 19.56 13.03
N ALA A 109 6.12 18.94 12.12
CA ALA A 109 4.86 18.28 12.43
C ALA A 109 5.02 16.92 13.12
N GLY A 110 6.25 16.43 13.36
CA GLY A 110 6.49 15.15 14.02
C GLY A 110 6.20 13.93 13.13
N VAL A 111 6.32 14.05 11.81
CA VAL A 111 6.20 12.91 10.89
C VAL A 111 7.31 11.91 11.18
N ALA A 112 6.93 10.65 11.44
CA ALA A 112 7.86 9.58 11.79
C ALA A 112 8.62 9.02 10.59
N ALA A 113 7.98 8.99 9.41
CA ALA A 113 8.61 8.55 8.17
C ALA A 113 7.83 9.03 6.93
N VAL A 114 8.53 9.23 5.83
CA VAL A 114 7.94 9.51 4.52
C VAL A 114 8.19 8.33 3.58
N THR A 115 7.14 7.88 2.90
CA THR A 115 7.21 6.84 1.88
C THR A 115 7.04 7.46 0.51
N PHE A 116 8.04 7.32 -0.35
CA PHE A 116 7.91 7.75 -1.75
C PHE A 116 7.56 6.59 -2.66
N SER A 117 6.64 6.85 -3.56
CA SER A 117 6.17 5.86 -4.52
C SER A 117 7.18 5.73 -5.66
N VAL A 118 7.69 4.52 -5.93
CA VAL A 118 8.62 4.21 -7.04
C VAL A 118 8.16 2.97 -7.79
N ASP A 119 7.68 3.11 -9.03
CA ASP A 119 7.03 2.02 -9.77
C ASP A 119 7.88 1.43 -10.92
N GLY A 120 9.19 1.67 -10.91
CA GLY A 120 10.12 1.21 -11.93
C GLY A 120 11.37 2.06 -11.98
N LEU A 121 12.29 1.72 -12.88
CA LEU A 121 13.36 2.62 -13.32
C LEU A 121 12.77 3.76 -14.16
N ALA A 122 13.57 4.80 -14.44
CA ALA A 122 13.13 6.06 -15.02
C ALA A 122 12.01 5.96 -16.09
N ALA A 123 12.26 5.22 -17.18
CA ALA A 123 11.29 5.10 -18.26
C ALA A 123 9.97 4.43 -17.83
N VAL A 124 10.03 3.37 -17.01
CA VAL A 124 8.85 2.65 -16.54
C VAL A 124 8.10 3.50 -15.51
N HIS A 125 8.81 4.11 -14.57
CA HIS A 125 8.24 4.97 -13.55
C HIS A 125 7.51 6.17 -14.16
N ASP A 126 8.16 6.92 -15.08
CA ASP A 126 7.57 8.09 -15.71
C ASP A 126 6.31 7.72 -16.51
N ARG A 127 6.36 6.60 -17.24
CA ARG A 127 5.19 6.03 -17.95
C ARG A 127 4.07 5.68 -16.98
N MET A 128 4.40 5.05 -15.85
CA MET A 128 3.42 4.64 -14.83
C MET A 128 2.79 5.84 -14.14
N ARG A 129 3.55 6.90 -13.89
CA ARG A 129 3.07 8.16 -13.27
C ARG A 129 2.32 9.08 -14.22
N GLY A 130 2.45 8.87 -15.53
CA GLY A 130 1.90 9.78 -16.53
C GLY A 130 2.60 11.15 -16.52
N ARG A 131 3.86 11.20 -16.08
CA ARG A 131 4.60 12.45 -15.89
C ARG A 131 6.09 12.25 -16.21
N PRO A 132 6.61 12.89 -17.28
CA PRO A 132 8.05 12.90 -17.55
C PRO A 132 8.85 13.52 -16.40
N GLY A 133 9.99 12.93 -16.06
CA GLY A 133 10.87 13.37 -14.97
C GLY A 133 10.39 12.97 -13.57
N ALA A 134 9.29 12.22 -13.45
CA ALA A 134 8.75 11.81 -12.15
C ALA A 134 9.74 10.95 -11.35
N TYR A 135 10.48 10.06 -12.01
CA TYR A 135 11.52 9.26 -11.36
C TYR A 135 12.62 10.13 -10.76
N ALA A 136 13.11 11.11 -11.53
CA ALA A 136 14.16 12.02 -11.06
C ALA A 136 13.68 12.84 -9.86
N ARG A 137 12.42 13.31 -9.89
CA ARG A 137 11.79 14.01 -8.76
C ARG A 137 11.61 13.10 -7.53
N ALA A 138 11.23 11.84 -7.72
CA ALA A 138 11.13 10.88 -6.63
C ALA A 138 12.51 10.61 -5.99
N VAL A 139 13.57 10.47 -6.79
CA VAL A 139 14.95 10.35 -6.29
C VAL A 139 15.37 11.60 -5.51
N ALA A 140 15.13 12.80 -6.05
CA ALA A 140 15.43 14.05 -5.35
C ALA A 140 14.64 14.16 -4.03
N ALA A 141 13.40 13.69 -3.98
CA ALA A 141 12.60 13.68 -2.76
C ALA A 141 13.22 12.78 -1.66
N PHE A 142 13.81 11.63 -2.02
CA PHE A 142 14.57 10.81 -1.08
C PHE A 142 15.78 11.56 -0.52
N GLU A 143 16.54 12.24 -1.38
CA GLU A 143 17.73 13.00 -0.99
C GLU A 143 17.38 14.17 -0.07
N ILE A 144 16.32 14.91 -0.41
CA ILE A 144 15.80 16.03 0.40
C ILE A 144 15.34 15.54 1.78
N ALA A 145 14.56 14.45 1.83
CA ALA A 145 14.12 13.87 3.10
C ALA A 145 15.31 13.39 3.95
N ALA A 146 16.29 12.73 3.33
CA ALA A 146 17.50 12.29 4.01
C ALA A 146 18.31 13.47 4.57
N ALA A 147 18.45 14.56 3.81
CA ALA A 147 19.14 15.77 4.25
C ALA A 147 18.44 16.44 5.44
N ALA A 148 17.11 16.34 5.52
CA ALA A 148 16.32 16.81 6.66
C ALA A 148 16.32 15.84 7.86
N GLY A 149 17.00 14.69 7.76
CA GLY A 149 17.01 13.66 8.80
C GLY A 149 15.71 12.84 8.90
N LEU A 150 14.82 12.95 7.90
CA LEU A 150 13.57 12.21 7.86
C LEU A 150 13.80 10.75 7.40
N PRO A 151 13.31 9.75 8.16
CA PRO A 151 13.33 8.37 7.72
C PRO A 151 12.53 8.17 6.43
N THR A 152 13.14 7.51 5.45
CA THR A 152 12.50 7.22 4.16
C THR A 152 12.16 5.75 3.97
N CYS A 153 11.02 5.53 3.35
CA CYS A 153 10.55 4.24 2.86
C CYS A 153 10.20 4.36 1.37
N ALA A 154 10.14 3.23 0.68
CA ALA A 154 9.67 3.16 -0.69
C ALA A 154 8.42 2.30 -0.80
N ALA A 155 7.56 2.59 -1.77
CA ALA A 155 6.43 1.72 -2.13
C ALA A 155 6.38 1.50 -3.63
N THR A 156 6.10 0.25 -4.04
CA THR A 156 6.00 -0.16 -5.45
C THR A 156 4.76 -1.02 -5.66
N HIS A 157 3.95 -0.64 -6.64
CA HIS A 157 2.96 -1.52 -7.25
C HIS A 157 3.66 -2.39 -8.29
N VAL A 158 3.76 -3.68 -7.99
CA VAL A 158 4.37 -4.65 -8.90
C VAL A 158 3.38 -4.95 -10.03
N HIS A 159 3.88 -4.81 -11.25
CA HIS A 159 3.18 -5.06 -12.50
C HIS A 159 4.17 -5.65 -13.52
N ARG A 160 3.67 -6.12 -14.67
CA ARG A 160 4.49 -6.84 -15.66
C ARG A 160 5.73 -6.08 -16.12
N HIS A 161 5.62 -4.75 -16.26
CA HIS A 161 6.75 -3.94 -16.73
C HIS A 161 7.85 -3.65 -15.70
N ASN A 162 7.64 -3.92 -14.40
CA ASN A 162 8.66 -3.65 -13.37
C ASN A 162 9.09 -4.90 -12.58
N LEU A 163 8.46 -6.05 -12.81
CA LEU A 163 8.81 -7.30 -12.13
C LEU A 163 10.29 -7.67 -12.34
N ASP A 164 10.79 -7.49 -13.56
CA ASP A 164 12.19 -7.77 -13.90
C ASP A 164 13.15 -6.64 -13.46
N GLN A 165 12.63 -5.53 -12.93
CA GLN A 165 13.42 -4.40 -12.41
C GLN A 165 13.60 -4.43 -10.90
N LEU A 166 13.00 -5.38 -10.18
CA LEU A 166 13.00 -5.38 -8.72
C LEU A 166 14.41 -5.51 -8.12
N ASP A 167 15.31 -6.24 -8.78
CA ASP A 167 16.71 -6.38 -8.35
C ASP A 167 17.46 -5.03 -8.39
N GLU A 168 17.34 -4.30 -9.50
CA GLU A 168 18.00 -3.01 -9.67
C GLU A 168 17.34 -1.93 -8.78
N LEU A 169 16.02 -1.96 -8.64
CA LEU A 169 15.30 -1.09 -7.71
C LEU A 169 15.78 -1.28 -6.28
N HIS A 170 15.93 -2.53 -5.82
CA HIS A 170 16.47 -2.81 -4.49
C HIS A 170 17.84 -2.17 -4.28
N GLN A 171 18.74 -2.34 -5.25
CA GLN A 171 20.09 -1.78 -5.19
C GLN A 171 20.06 -0.25 -5.13
N ARG A 172 19.29 0.40 -6.01
CA ARG A 172 19.20 1.87 -6.08
C ARG A 172 18.56 2.47 -4.84
N LEU A 173 17.48 1.86 -4.33
CA LEU A 173 16.85 2.30 -3.09
C LEU A 173 17.79 2.12 -1.89
N GLY A 174 18.58 1.04 -1.86
CA GLY A 174 19.62 0.84 -0.84
C GLY A 174 20.70 1.92 -0.88
N ALA A 175 21.15 2.30 -2.08
CA ALA A 175 22.12 3.39 -2.27
C ALA A 175 21.58 4.76 -1.81
N LEU A 176 20.27 4.96 -1.87
CA LEU A 176 19.57 6.15 -1.35
C LEU A 176 19.34 6.11 0.17
N GLY A 177 19.78 5.06 0.86
CA GLY A 177 19.60 4.92 2.31
C GLY A 177 18.16 4.61 2.74
N VAL A 178 17.31 4.11 1.83
CA VAL A 178 15.92 3.75 2.13
C VAL A 178 15.89 2.64 3.17
N ARG A 179 15.07 2.80 4.23
CA ARG A 179 15.03 1.84 5.34
C ARG A 179 14.16 0.63 5.04
N SER A 180 12.99 0.85 4.43
CA SER A 180 12.05 -0.20 4.10
C SER A 180 11.45 0.00 2.72
N TRP A 181 11.11 -1.10 2.06
CA TRP A 181 10.53 -1.10 0.73
C TRP A 181 9.31 -2.01 0.67
N LYS A 182 8.13 -1.40 0.51
CA LYS A 182 6.86 -2.11 0.48
C LYS A 182 6.50 -2.48 -0.95
N LEU A 183 6.38 -3.79 -1.19
CA LEU A 183 5.91 -4.33 -2.46
C LEU A 183 4.43 -4.70 -2.35
N GLN A 184 3.62 -4.24 -3.32
CA GLN A 184 2.18 -4.47 -3.39
C GLN A 184 1.79 -4.96 -4.78
N LEU A 185 0.68 -5.70 -4.91
CA LEU A 185 0.15 -6.03 -6.24
C LEU A 185 -0.51 -4.80 -6.85
N CYS A 186 -0.25 -4.56 -8.13
CA CYS A 186 -1.11 -3.70 -8.94
C CYS A 186 -2.45 -4.42 -9.18
N ASN A 187 -3.48 -4.09 -8.38
CA ASN A 187 -4.83 -4.63 -8.56
C ASN A 187 -5.57 -3.83 -9.66
N PRO A 188 -6.45 -4.45 -10.46
CA PRO A 188 -7.16 -3.80 -11.57
C PRO A 188 -8.34 -2.97 -11.05
N ALA A 189 -8.03 -1.76 -10.58
CA ALA A 189 -9.01 -0.83 -10.01
C ALA A 189 -8.74 0.60 -10.47
N GLY A 190 -9.78 1.44 -10.45
CA GLY A 190 -9.68 2.83 -10.92
C GLY A 190 -9.10 2.88 -12.33
N GLU A 191 -8.05 3.67 -12.52
CA GLU A 191 -7.35 3.75 -13.81
C GLU A 191 -6.68 2.42 -14.19
N ALA A 192 -6.16 1.65 -13.23
CA ALA A 192 -5.50 0.37 -13.49
C ALA A 192 -6.42 -0.67 -14.14
N ALA A 193 -7.74 -0.56 -13.94
CA ALA A 193 -8.72 -1.44 -14.56
C ALA A 193 -8.75 -1.30 -16.10
N ARG A 194 -8.30 -0.15 -16.64
CA ARG A 194 -8.23 0.13 -18.09
C ARG A 194 -6.95 -0.40 -18.73
N HIS A 195 -5.91 -0.68 -17.94
CA HIS A 195 -4.60 -1.13 -18.42
C HIS A 195 -4.36 -2.60 -18.05
N ARG A 196 -5.27 -3.50 -18.42
CA ARG A 196 -5.20 -4.92 -18.03
C ARG A 196 -3.93 -5.62 -18.51
N GLU A 197 -3.32 -5.15 -19.59
CA GLU A 197 -2.09 -5.70 -20.16
C GLU A 197 -0.89 -5.60 -19.21
N MET A 198 -0.90 -4.66 -18.28
CA MET A 198 0.18 -4.47 -17.32
C MET A 198 -0.01 -5.29 -16.03
N ILE A 199 -1.24 -5.71 -15.73
CA ILE A 199 -1.58 -6.43 -14.50
C ILE A 199 -0.92 -7.81 -14.52
N LEU A 200 -0.34 -8.23 -13.40
CA LEU A 200 0.22 -9.57 -13.27
C LEU A 200 -0.87 -10.63 -13.46
N GLU A 201 -0.49 -11.82 -13.90
CA GLU A 201 -1.31 -13.02 -13.84
C GLU A 201 -1.03 -13.80 -12.55
N PRO A 202 -1.96 -14.68 -12.09
CA PRO A 202 -1.73 -15.51 -10.92
C PRO A 202 -0.42 -16.29 -10.94
N ARG A 203 0.01 -16.80 -12.12
CA ARG A 203 1.29 -17.51 -12.28
C ARG A 203 2.51 -16.67 -11.97
N ASP A 204 2.43 -15.35 -12.17
CA ASP A 204 3.55 -14.46 -11.88
C ASP A 204 3.90 -14.46 -10.38
N LEU A 205 2.98 -14.89 -9.50
CA LEU A 205 3.28 -15.10 -8.08
C LEU A 205 4.37 -16.16 -7.85
N LEU A 206 4.50 -17.16 -8.75
CA LEU A 206 5.57 -18.16 -8.69
C LEU A 206 6.96 -17.54 -8.92
N ARG A 207 7.03 -16.37 -9.56
CA ARG A 207 8.25 -15.59 -9.73
C ARG A 207 8.40 -14.54 -8.64
N LEU A 208 7.32 -13.79 -8.36
CA LEU A 208 7.33 -12.66 -7.43
C LEU A 208 7.61 -13.09 -5.98
N VAL A 209 6.91 -14.10 -5.46
CA VAL A 209 7.05 -14.46 -4.04
C VAL A 209 8.46 -14.95 -3.68
N PRO A 210 9.08 -15.88 -4.43
CA PRO A 210 10.48 -16.26 -4.18
C PRO A 210 11.43 -15.07 -4.33
N LYS A 211 11.23 -14.21 -5.35
CA LYS A 211 12.02 -12.99 -5.55
C LYS A 211 11.92 -12.05 -4.34
N MET A 212 10.74 -11.87 -3.76
CA MET A 212 10.57 -11.04 -2.56
C MET A 212 11.34 -11.60 -1.36
N VAL A 213 11.33 -12.92 -1.16
CA VAL A 213 12.10 -13.58 -0.10
C VAL A 213 13.60 -13.41 -0.32
N GLU A 214 14.06 -13.62 -1.55
CA GLU A 214 15.46 -13.38 -1.94
C GLU A 214 15.87 -11.94 -1.64
N LEU A 215 15.10 -10.94 -2.06
CA LEU A 215 15.38 -9.54 -1.81
C LEU A 215 15.40 -9.22 -0.31
N LYS A 216 14.46 -9.77 0.46
CA LYS A 216 14.44 -9.61 1.92
C LYS A 216 15.70 -10.15 2.60
N GLN A 217 16.32 -11.20 2.05
CA GLN A 217 17.58 -11.77 2.55
C GLN A 217 18.80 -10.90 2.22
N ARG A 218 18.71 -10.00 1.24
CA ARG A 218 19.81 -9.08 0.87
C ARG A 218 19.98 -7.92 1.86
N GLY A 219 19.05 -7.72 2.78
CA GLY A 219 19.14 -6.69 3.81
C GLY A 219 18.38 -5.41 3.46
N LEU A 220 19.09 -4.28 3.38
CA LEU A 220 18.47 -2.97 3.17
C LEU A 220 18.31 -2.63 1.66
N PRO A 221 17.17 -2.02 1.26
CA PRO A 221 16.01 -1.70 2.09
C PRO A 221 15.25 -2.96 2.52
N TYR A 222 14.80 -3.01 3.78
CA TYR A 222 14.05 -4.18 4.26
C TYR A 222 12.74 -4.32 3.49
N VAL A 223 12.57 -5.45 2.80
CA VAL A 223 11.37 -5.69 1.99
C VAL A 223 10.17 -6.03 2.87
N GLU A 224 9.15 -5.17 2.81
CA GLU A 224 7.86 -5.36 3.47
C GLU A 224 6.86 -6.00 2.51
N THR A 225 6.22 -7.08 2.98
CA THR A 225 5.16 -7.76 2.24
C THR A 225 3.82 -7.11 2.51
N SER A 226 3.17 -6.58 1.47
CA SER A 226 1.80 -6.09 1.55
C SER A 226 0.79 -7.21 1.83
N ASP A 227 -0.37 -6.84 2.35
CA ASP A 227 -1.49 -7.75 2.54
C ASP A 227 -1.94 -8.41 1.23
N SER A 228 -1.71 -7.78 0.08
CA SER A 228 -2.10 -8.30 -1.24
C SER A 228 -1.26 -9.48 -1.75
N ILE A 229 -0.10 -9.78 -1.15
CA ILE A 229 0.86 -10.78 -1.67
C ILE A 229 1.01 -11.97 -0.71
N GLY A 230 1.10 -13.18 -1.29
CA GLY A 230 1.52 -14.40 -0.59
C GLY A 230 0.36 -15.38 -0.34
N TYR A 231 0.12 -15.66 0.95
CA TYR A 231 -0.83 -16.62 1.51
C TYR A 231 -0.37 -18.08 1.45
N PHE A 232 0.30 -18.50 2.54
CA PHE A 232 0.72 -19.87 2.83
C PHE A 232 1.69 -20.43 1.77
N GLY A 233 2.09 -21.68 1.97
CA GLY A 233 3.16 -22.31 1.19
C GLY A 233 4.55 -22.11 1.83
N PRO A 234 5.62 -22.56 1.15
CA PRO A 234 6.96 -22.67 1.74
C PRO A 234 7.58 -21.33 2.16
N TYR A 235 7.13 -20.22 1.57
CA TYR A 235 7.71 -18.89 1.80
C TYR A 235 6.97 -18.06 2.86
N GLU A 236 5.86 -18.54 3.42
CA GLU A 236 5.00 -17.72 4.28
C GLU A 236 5.73 -17.17 5.51
N GLN A 237 6.51 -18.02 6.19
CA GLN A 237 7.32 -17.61 7.34
C GLN A 237 8.44 -16.64 6.92
N ALA A 238 9.01 -16.79 5.72
CA ALA A 238 10.01 -15.84 5.25
C ALA A 238 9.38 -14.48 4.90
N LEU A 239 8.18 -14.46 4.32
CA LEU A 239 7.46 -13.24 3.99
C LEU A 239 6.99 -12.50 5.25
N ARG A 240 6.30 -13.18 6.17
CA ARG A 240 5.61 -12.56 7.32
C ARG A 240 6.26 -12.80 8.68
N GLY A 241 7.19 -13.74 8.77
CA GLY A 241 8.07 -13.86 9.93
C GLY A 241 8.90 -12.59 10.07
N SER A 242 8.70 -11.91 11.19
CA SER A 242 9.48 -10.76 11.63
C SER A 242 9.36 -10.66 13.14
N TRP A 243 10.27 -9.91 13.78
CA TRP A 243 10.14 -9.54 15.19
C TRP A 243 8.90 -8.68 15.48
N ARG A 244 8.23 -8.12 14.46
CA ARG A 244 7.07 -7.22 14.60
C ARG A 244 5.71 -7.91 14.51
N GLN A 245 5.63 -9.16 14.04
CA GLN A 245 4.36 -9.88 13.93
C GLN A 245 4.32 -11.04 14.91
N ASP A 246 3.32 -11.05 15.80
CA ASP A 246 3.13 -12.07 16.83
C ASP A 246 2.98 -13.49 16.25
N LEU A 247 2.48 -13.60 15.03
CA LEU A 247 2.32 -14.83 14.28
C LEU A 247 2.99 -14.68 12.91
N GLY A 248 3.99 -15.50 12.61
CA GLY A 248 4.76 -15.46 11.37
C GLY A 248 4.02 -15.99 10.13
N PHE A 249 2.70 -15.78 10.05
CA PHE A 249 1.86 -16.21 8.94
C PHE A 249 0.56 -15.38 8.85
N TRP A 250 -0.09 -15.42 7.69
CA TRP A 250 -1.34 -14.73 7.41
C TRP A 250 -2.49 -15.25 8.28
N THR A 251 -3.17 -14.33 8.97
CA THR A 251 -4.26 -14.65 9.92
C THR A 251 -5.61 -14.05 9.51
N GLY A 252 -5.74 -13.76 8.22
CA GLY A 252 -6.93 -13.15 7.63
C GLY A 252 -6.86 -11.63 7.56
N CYS A 253 -7.76 -11.04 6.78
CA CYS A 253 -7.85 -9.60 6.61
C CYS A 253 -8.11 -8.87 7.95
N TYR A 254 -7.41 -7.75 8.19
CA TYR A 254 -7.56 -6.91 9.38
C TYR A 254 -8.51 -5.71 9.20
N ALA A 255 -9.09 -5.54 8.01
CA ALA A 255 -9.97 -4.43 7.68
C ALA A 255 -11.20 -4.38 8.61
N GLY A 256 -11.41 -3.27 9.30
CA GLY A 256 -12.48 -3.14 10.30
C GLY A 256 -12.23 -3.91 11.60
N CYS A 257 -11.12 -4.66 11.74
CA CYS A 257 -10.75 -5.35 12.97
C CYS A 257 -9.64 -4.60 13.73
N ARG A 258 -8.60 -4.20 12.99
CA ARG A 258 -7.44 -3.45 13.47
C ARG A 258 -7.02 -2.32 12.54
N VAL A 259 -7.54 -2.32 11.31
CA VAL A 259 -7.31 -1.30 10.30
C VAL A 259 -8.60 -0.51 10.10
N ILE A 260 -8.46 0.81 9.98
CA ILE A 260 -9.53 1.72 9.57
C ILE A 260 -9.06 2.53 8.36
N GLY A 261 -9.98 2.84 7.45
CA GLY A 261 -9.76 3.74 6.32
C GLY A 261 -10.72 4.92 6.44
N ILE A 262 -10.22 6.12 6.18
CA ILE A 262 -11.04 7.33 6.15
C ILE A 262 -10.84 8.02 4.80
N GLU A 263 -11.93 8.25 4.09
CA GLU A 263 -11.92 9.03 2.85
C GLU A 263 -11.90 10.53 3.15
N SER A 264 -11.44 11.31 2.18
CA SER A 264 -11.35 12.77 2.25
C SER A 264 -12.70 13.45 2.46
N ALA A 265 -13.81 12.80 2.08
CA ALA A 265 -15.18 13.25 2.37
C ALA A 265 -15.71 12.83 3.75
N GLY A 266 -14.91 12.11 4.56
CA GLY A 266 -15.28 11.65 5.89
C GLY A 266 -15.92 10.27 5.97
N ASN A 267 -16.01 9.54 4.86
CA ASN A 267 -16.53 8.18 4.86
C ASN A 267 -15.58 7.22 5.58
N VAL A 268 -16.13 6.38 6.45
CA VAL A 268 -15.38 5.41 7.26
C VAL A 268 -15.52 4.02 6.66
N LYS A 269 -14.38 3.35 6.45
CA LYS A 269 -14.28 2.03 5.84
C LYS A 269 -13.33 1.16 6.64
N GLY A 270 -13.42 -0.17 6.53
CA GLY A 270 -12.46 -1.05 7.19
C GLY A 270 -11.11 -1.11 6.46
N CYS A 271 -11.11 -0.89 5.14
CA CYS A 271 -9.91 -0.75 4.33
C CYS A 271 -10.17 0.38 3.32
N LEU A 272 -9.26 1.34 3.23
CA LEU A 272 -9.41 2.48 2.33
C LEU A 272 -9.54 2.05 0.85
N ALA A 273 -8.87 0.96 0.47
CA ALA A 273 -8.83 0.44 -0.90
C ALA A 273 -10.09 -0.31 -1.34
N LEU A 274 -10.96 -0.73 -0.41
CA LEU A 274 -12.26 -1.32 -0.79
C LEU A 274 -13.12 -0.27 -1.50
N PRO A 275 -14.10 -0.64 -2.32
CA PRO A 275 -14.88 0.34 -3.06
C PRO A 275 -15.78 1.20 -2.14
N SER A 276 -16.28 2.29 -2.70
CA SER A 276 -17.17 3.31 -2.12
C SER A 276 -17.96 3.94 -3.26
N ALA A 277 -18.89 4.88 -3.00
CA ALA A 277 -19.80 5.46 -4.00
C ALA A 277 -19.19 5.75 -5.39
N ARG A 278 -17.93 6.20 -5.45
CA ARG A 278 -17.20 6.46 -6.72
C ARG A 278 -16.98 5.24 -7.61
N HIS A 279 -17.11 4.06 -7.02
CA HIS A 279 -17.03 2.74 -7.62
C HIS A 279 -18.44 2.13 -7.81
N GLY A 280 -19.50 2.93 -7.68
CA GLY A 280 -20.89 2.51 -7.84
C GLY A 280 -21.45 1.72 -6.66
N THR A 281 -20.85 1.79 -5.47
CA THR A 281 -21.30 1.02 -4.29
C THR A 281 -20.91 1.61 -2.95
N ASP A 282 -21.78 1.49 -1.95
CA ASP A 282 -21.47 1.86 -0.56
C ASP A 282 -21.38 0.66 0.38
N GLU A 283 -21.30 -0.56 -0.17
CA GLU A 283 -21.28 -1.80 0.63
C GLU A 283 -20.20 -1.81 1.74
N PHE A 284 -19.06 -1.14 1.50
CA PHE A 284 -17.93 -1.12 2.42
C PHE A 284 -17.82 0.17 3.25
N VAL A 285 -18.77 1.09 3.09
CA VAL A 285 -18.85 2.34 3.83
C VAL A 285 -19.73 2.12 5.07
N GLU A 286 -19.15 2.32 6.24
CA GLU A 286 -19.82 2.09 7.53
C GLU A 286 -20.58 3.30 8.05
N GLY A 287 -20.36 4.46 7.44
CA GLY A 287 -20.95 5.74 7.79
C GLY A 287 -19.99 6.89 7.51
N ASN A 288 -20.37 8.09 7.94
CA ASN A 288 -19.59 9.31 7.75
C ASN A 288 -19.38 10.04 9.09
N VAL A 289 -18.18 10.56 9.31
CA VAL A 289 -17.79 11.28 10.55
C VAL A 289 -18.59 12.56 10.81
N ARG A 290 -19.28 13.11 9.81
CA ARG A 290 -20.22 14.23 9.97
C ARG A 290 -21.54 13.81 10.58
N ALA A 291 -21.93 12.56 10.40
CA ALA A 291 -23.22 12.04 10.84
C ALA A 291 -23.16 11.37 12.23
N ALA A 292 -22.01 10.81 12.61
CA ALA A 292 -21.82 10.12 13.88
C ALA A 292 -20.36 10.19 14.34
N ALA A 293 -20.15 10.06 15.64
CA ALA A 293 -18.80 9.94 16.18
C ALA A 293 -18.11 8.68 15.64
N LEU A 294 -16.81 8.76 15.40
CA LEU A 294 -16.02 7.67 14.84
C LEU A 294 -16.08 6.41 15.74
N ALA A 295 -16.21 6.59 17.05
CA ALA A 295 -16.39 5.49 17.99
C ALA A 295 -17.71 4.75 17.79
N ASP A 296 -18.80 5.48 17.56
CA ASP A 296 -20.11 4.89 17.32
C ASP A 296 -20.11 4.09 16.02
N LEU A 297 -19.48 4.63 14.97
CA LEU A 297 -19.29 3.92 13.70
C LEU A 297 -18.42 2.66 13.88
N TRP A 298 -17.32 2.77 14.63
CA TRP A 298 -16.39 1.66 14.84
C TRP A 298 -16.99 0.51 15.65
N PHE A 299 -17.75 0.81 16.71
CA PHE A 299 -18.33 -0.17 17.63
C PHE A 299 -19.78 -0.53 17.31
N ARG A 300 -20.35 0.01 16.23
CA ARG A 300 -21.70 -0.29 15.77
C ARG A 300 -21.95 -1.80 15.69
N PRO A 301 -23.02 -2.34 16.31
CA PRO A 301 -23.40 -3.73 16.15
C PRO A 301 -23.61 -4.07 14.66
N GLY A 302 -22.97 -5.14 14.19
CA GLY A 302 -23.01 -5.53 12.78
C GLY A 302 -22.19 -4.64 11.83
N GLY A 303 -21.44 -3.65 12.33
CA GLY A 303 -20.51 -2.89 11.51
C GLY A 303 -19.38 -3.75 10.98
N PHE A 304 -18.85 -3.41 9.80
CA PHE A 304 -17.78 -4.14 9.11
C PHE A 304 -18.10 -5.62 8.89
N ALA A 305 -19.39 -5.95 8.70
CA ALA A 305 -19.90 -7.32 8.66
C ALA A 305 -19.17 -8.18 7.60
N TYR A 306 -18.81 -7.59 6.46
CA TYR A 306 -18.06 -8.25 5.39
C TYR A 306 -16.77 -8.91 5.89
N ASN A 307 -16.14 -8.38 6.95
CA ASN A 307 -15.02 -9.02 7.61
C ASN A 307 -15.41 -9.57 8.98
N ARG A 308 -15.92 -8.76 9.91
CA ARG A 308 -16.20 -9.18 11.30
C ARG A 308 -17.16 -10.37 11.38
N CYS A 309 -18.10 -10.48 10.45
CA CYS A 309 -19.06 -11.58 10.34
C CYS A 309 -18.79 -12.49 9.13
N PHE A 310 -17.56 -12.51 8.61
CA PHE A 310 -17.19 -13.38 7.50
C PHE A 310 -17.47 -14.86 7.83
N ASP A 311 -18.24 -15.52 6.97
CA ASP A 311 -18.59 -16.94 7.08
C ASP A 311 -17.73 -17.79 6.13
N PRO A 312 -16.83 -18.66 6.65
CA PRO A 312 -16.04 -19.58 5.83
C PRO A 312 -16.87 -20.54 4.97
N ALA A 313 -18.13 -20.83 5.32
CA ALA A 313 -19.00 -21.69 4.51
C ALA A 313 -19.35 -21.05 3.15
N ARG A 314 -19.21 -19.72 3.03
CA ARG A 314 -19.44 -18.98 1.78
C ARG A 314 -18.23 -19.02 0.82
N LEU A 315 -17.09 -19.59 1.24
CA LEU A 315 -15.90 -19.69 0.39
C LEU A 315 -16.20 -20.49 -0.89
N THR A 316 -15.68 -20.01 -2.02
CA THR A 316 -15.89 -20.60 -3.35
C THR A 316 -14.57 -21.06 -3.98
N GLY A 317 -14.70 -21.77 -5.11
CA GLY A 317 -13.57 -22.25 -5.92
C GLY A 317 -12.49 -22.97 -5.12
N PHE A 318 -11.23 -22.58 -5.31
CA PHE A 318 -10.10 -23.20 -4.60
C PHE A 318 -10.16 -22.97 -3.08
N CYS A 319 -10.63 -21.79 -2.65
CA CYS A 319 -10.65 -21.43 -1.24
C CYS A 319 -11.60 -22.33 -0.43
N ARG A 320 -12.67 -22.83 -1.04
CA ARG A 320 -13.64 -23.73 -0.39
C ARG A 320 -13.02 -25.04 0.12
N THR A 321 -12.05 -25.58 -0.61
CA THR A 321 -11.40 -26.87 -0.27
C THR A 321 -9.98 -26.68 0.26
N CYS A 322 -9.56 -25.45 0.48
CA CYS A 322 -8.22 -25.12 0.95
C CYS A 322 -8.05 -25.51 2.44
N PRO A 323 -6.95 -26.20 2.82
CA PRO A 323 -6.71 -26.56 4.21
C PRO A 323 -6.54 -25.36 5.14
N TYR A 324 -6.18 -24.19 4.60
CA TYR A 324 -6.00 -22.95 5.36
C TYR A 324 -7.24 -22.06 5.42
N ALA A 325 -8.36 -22.48 4.80
CA ALA A 325 -9.56 -21.68 4.59
C ALA A 325 -10.09 -20.99 5.85
N ALA A 326 -10.19 -21.72 6.95
CA ALA A 326 -10.74 -21.23 8.22
C ALA A 326 -9.94 -20.05 8.82
N ILE A 327 -8.62 -20.03 8.60
CA ILE A 327 -7.73 -18.96 9.08
C ILE A 327 -7.62 -17.85 8.03
N CYS A 328 -7.40 -18.24 6.77
CA CYS A 328 -7.08 -17.34 5.67
C CYS A 328 -8.24 -16.46 5.23
N ARG A 329 -9.44 -17.05 5.10
CA ARG A 329 -10.66 -16.39 4.59
C ARG A 329 -10.46 -15.68 3.25
N ALA A 330 -9.93 -16.42 2.27
CA ALA A 330 -9.63 -15.91 0.92
C ALA A 330 -8.61 -14.74 0.88
N GLY A 331 -7.70 -14.63 1.85
CA GLY A 331 -6.57 -13.69 1.76
C GLY A 331 -7.02 -12.23 1.89
N CYS A 332 -6.39 -11.33 1.13
CA CYS A 332 -6.80 -9.93 1.06
C CYS A 332 -8.14 -9.78 0.36
N HIS A 333 -9.13 -9.26 1.08
CA HIS A 333 -10.46 -8.94 0.54
C HIS A 333 -10.40 -7.99 -0.65
N TRP A 334 -9.48 -7.02 -0.64
CA TRP A 334 -9.31 -6.09 -1.75
C TRP A 334 -8.86 -6.80 -3.02
N THR A 335 -7.80 -7.58 -2.94
CA THR A 335 -7.27 -8.35 -4.09
C THR A 335 -8.28 -9.38 -4.60
N ALA A 336 -8.98 -10.08 -3.70
CA ALA A 336 -10.04 -11.02 -4.08
C ALA A 336 -11.15 -10.32 -4.87
N LEU A 337 -11.62 -9.17 -4.37
CA LEU A 337 -12.68 -8.39 -5.00
C LEU A 337 -12.24 -7.82 -6.35
N ALA A 338 -11.07 -7.17 -6.41
CA ALA A 338 -10.59 -6.52 -7.62
C ALA A 338 -10.36 -7.51 -8.78
N HIS A 339 -9.84 -8.71 -8.50
CA HIS A 339 -9.56 -9.69 -9.54
C HIS A 339 -10.69 -10.70 -9.79
N GLY A 340 -11.54 -10.96 -8.81
CA GLY A 340 -12.54 -12.03 -8.84
C GLY A 340 -13.98 -11.58 -8.69
N GLY A 341 -14.24 -10.30 -8.37
CA GLY A 341 -15.58 -9.78 -8.09
C GLY A 341 -16.22 -10.35 -6.82
N THR A 342 -15.43 -11.00 -5.95
CA THR A 342 -15.94 -11.68 -4.75
C THR A 342 -14.93 -11.60 -3.60
N LEU A 343 -15.44 -11.56 -2.37
CA LEU A 343 -14.62 -11.68 -1.16
C LEU A 343 -14.28 -13.14 -0.82
N TYR A 344 -14.93 -14.10 -1.49
CA TYR A 344 -14.97 -15.50 -1.06
C TYR A 344 -14.01 -16.43 -1.82
N GLU A 345 -13.26 -15.89 -2.77
CA GLU A 345 -12.20 -16.61 -3.49
C GLU A 345 -11.12 -15.65 -3.97
N ASN A 346 -9.85 -16.01 -3.74
CA ASN A 346 -8.72 -15.23 -4.21
C ASN A 346 -7.90 -16.02 -5.24
N ARG A 347 -7.83 -15.47 -6.45
CA ARG A 347 -7.07 -16.03 -7.57
C ARG A 347 -5.58 -15.70 -7.45
N PHE A 348 -5.22 -14.61 -6.80
CA PHE A 348 -3.85 -14.19 -6.54
C PHE A 348 -3.36 -14.74 -5.20
N CYS A 349 -3.34 -16.07 -5.09
CA CYS A 349 -2.85 -16.78 -3.92
C CYS A 349 -1.69 -17.69 -4.30
N TYR A 350 -0.53 -17.48 -3.66
CA TYR A 350 0.68 -18.25 -3.96
C TYR A 350 0.47 -19.74 -3.72
N TYR A 351 -0.11 -20.11 -2.57
CA TYR A 351 -0.39 -21.52 -2.26
C TYR A 351 -1.29 -22.16 -3.32
N ARG A 352 -2.39 -21.49 -3.71
CA ARG A 352 -3.28 -21.96 -4.78
C ARG A 352 -2.51 -22.23 -6.06
N VAL A 353 -1.78 -21.23 -6.55
CA VAL A 353 -1.08 -21.29 -7.83
C VAL A 353 -0.01 -22.40 -7.77
N SER A 354 0.70 -22.55 -6.66
CA SER A 354 1.69 -23.61 -6.48
C SER A 354 1.08 -25.03 -6.53
N VAL A 355 -0.09 -25.23 -5.94
CA VAL A 355 -0.84 -26.50 -5.99
C VAL A 355 -1.35 -26.77 -7.40
N GLU A 356 -1.94 -25.78 -8.07
CA GLU A 356 -2.45 -25.92 -9.44
C GLU A 356 -1.32 -26.23 -10.42
N GLU A 357 -0.19 -25.55 -10.32
CA GLU A 357 1.01 -25.80 -11.13
C GLU A 357 1.58 -27.21 -10.90
N THR A 358 1.66 -27.65 -9.64
CA THR A 358 2.10 -29.01 -9.30
C THR A 358 1.15 -30.07 -9.87
N ARG A 359 -0.17 -29.83 -9.83
CA ARG A 359 -1.16 -30.74 -10.42
C ARG A 359 -1.04 -30.79 -11.94
N ALA A 360 -0.84 -29.63 -12.59
CA ALA A 360 -0.66 -29.56 -14.04
C ALA A 360 0.59 -30.34 -14.49
N ARG A 361 1.73 -30.17 -13.81
CA ARG A 361 2.98 -30.90 -14.11
C ARG A 361 2.89 -32.40 -13.91
N ARG A 362 2.12 -32.85 -12.91
CA ARG A 362 1.89 -34.29 -12.65
C ARG A 362 0.96 -34.95 -13.68
N GLY A 363 0.35 -34.17 -14.58
CA GLY A 363 -0.67 -34.64 -15.52
C GLY A 363 -1.94 -35.14 -14.83
N PRO A 364 -3.01 -35.48 -15.57
CA PRO A 364 -4.05 -36.31 -15.00
C PRO A 364 -3.37 -37.59 -14.50
N ARG A 365 -3.53 -37.92 -13.22
CA ARG A 365 -3.25 -39.27 -12.74
C ARG A 365 -4.22 -40.21 -13.46
N ARG A 366 -3.90 -40.58 -14.70
CA ARG A 366 -4.28 -41.88 -15.22
C ARG A 366 -3.55 -42.82 -14.28
N TRP A 367 -4.29 -43.42 -13.36
CA TRP A 367 -3.93 -44.73 -12.87
C TRP A 367 -3.94 -45.63 -14.10
N PHE A 368 -2.87 -45.57 -14.88
CA PHE A 368 -2.52 -46.62 -15.80
C PHE A 368 -2.09 -47.78 -14.90
N VAL A 369 -3.08 -48.59 -14.54
CA VAL A 369 -2.84 -50.01 -14.36
C VAL A 369 -2.64 -50.58 -15.77
N GLU A 370 -1.57 -50.15 -16.45
CA GLU A 370 -1.07 -50.82 -17.64
C GLU A 370 0.09 -51.69 -17.17
N GLY A 371 -0.16 -53.00 -17.10
CA GLY A 371 0.93 -53.98 -17.05
C GLY A 371 0.94 -55.01 -15.91
N LEU A 372 -0.04 -55.02 -15.01
CA LEU A 372 -0.31 -56.23 -14.21
C LEU A 372 -1.74 -56.67 -14.50
N ALA A 373 -1.85 -57.53 -15.51
CA ALA A 373 -3.08 -58.25 -15.81
C ALA A 373 -3.65 -58.83 -14.49
N PRO A 374 -4.95 -58.65 -14.19
CA PRO A 374 -5.58 -59.25 -13.01
C PRO A 374 -5.31 -60.77 -12.89
N ALA A 375 -5.06 -61.43 -14.03
CA ALA A 375 -4.64 -62.82 -14.10
C ALA A 375 -3.30 -63.14 -13.41
N ALA A 376 -2.35 -62.19 -13.37
CA ALA A 376 -1.06 -62.37 -12.70
C ALA A 376 -1.21 -62.37 -11.16
N ILE A 377 -2.13 -61.57 -10.62
CA ILE A 377 -2.42 -61.55 -9.18
C ILE A 377 -3.20 -62.82 -8.78
N VAL A 378 -4.15 -63.25 -9.63
CA VAL A 378 -4.94 -64.47 -9.40
C VAL A 378 -4.08 -65.75 -9.49
N ALA A 379 -3.10 -65.81 -10.40
CA ALA A 379 -2.16 -66.92 -10.52
C ALA A 379 -1.12 -66.96 -9.40
N THR A 380 -0.73 -65.81 -8.85
CA THR A 380 0.26 -65.73 -7.75
C THR A 380 -0.37 -66.01 -6.38
N LEU A 381 -1.69 -65.82 -6.24
CA LEU A 381 -2.44 -66.05 -4.99
C LEU A 381 -3.19 -67.38 -4.92
N GLY A 382 -3.10 -68.24 -5.95
CA GLY A 382 -3.70 -69.58 -5.92
C GLY A 382 -5.24 -69.61 -5.89
N LEU A 383 -5.91 -68.53 -6.29
CA LEU A 383 -7.37 -68.43 -6.27
C LEU A 383 -7.95 -68.74 -7.66
N SER A 384 -7.72 -69.95 -8.14
CA SER A 384 -8.44 -70.48 -9.31
C SER A 384 -9.79 -71.05 -8.87
N GLY A 385 -10.84 -70.24 -8.91
CA GLY A 385 -12.20 -70.71 -8.70
C GLY A 385 -13.18 -69.57 -8.45
N CYS A 386 -14.22 -69.50 -9.28
CA CYS A 386 -15.40 -68.67 -9.15
C CYS A 386 -15.27 -67.24 -9.70
N TYR A 387 -15.29 -67.12 -11.03
CA TYR A 387 -15.87 -65.95 -11.68
C TYR A 387 -16.97 -66.42 -12.63
N GLU A 388 -18.19 -66.51 -12.12
CA GLU A 388 -19.40 -66.55 -12.94
C GLU A 388 -20.42 -65.56 -12.36
N SER A 389 -20.81 -64.63 -13.22
CA SER A 389 -22.15 -64.02 -13.32
C SER A 389 -22.53 -62.81 -12.45
N TYR A 390 -22.78 -61.70 -13.16
CA TYR A 390 -23.92 -60.78 -13.05
C TYR A 390 -23.94 -59.65 -11.97
N HIS A 391 -23.92 -58.41 -12.47
CA HIS A 391 -24.59 -57.19 -11.94
C HIS A 391 -26.13 -57.39 -11.86
N PRO A 392 -27.01 -56.45 -11.40
CA PRO A 392 -26.87 -55.17 -10.65
C PRO A 392 -27.94 -54.96 -9.51
N TRP A 393 -27.90 -53.78 -8.86
CA TRP A 393 -28.97 -53.05 -8.12
C TRP A 393 -29.16 -53.24 -6.60
N TYR A 394 -29.38 -52.06 -5.97
CA TYR A 394 -30.21 -51.74 -4.81
C TYR A 394 -29.72 -51.97 -3.36
N GLU A 395 -29.82 -50.85 -2.62
CA GLU A 395 -30.18 -50.63 -1.21
C GLU A 395 -29.37 -51.24 -0.05
N GLY A 396 -29.09 -50.40 0.95
CA GLY A 396 -28.46 -50.77 2.24
C GLY A 396 -29.42 -51.55 3.15
N PRO A 397 -29.32 -51.48 4.49
CA PRO A 397 -28.27 -50.96 5.37
C PRO A 397 -27.77 -52.04 6.37
N ASP A 398 -26.95 -51.59 7.34
CA ASP A 398 -26.72 -52.17 8.67
C ASP A 398 -25.74 -53.34 8.90
N ALA A 399 -25.16 -53.23 10.10
CA ALA A 399 -24.36 -54.17 10.87
C ALA A 399 -22.95 -54.44 10.31
N GLY A 400 -21.85 -53.95 10.90
CA GLY A 400 -21.58 -53.86 12.33
C GLY A 400 -20.71 -55.04 12.73
N SER A 401 -19.41 -54.79 12.91
CA SER A 401 -18.59 -55.43 13.94
C SER A 401 -17.14 -54.95 13.81
N ASP A 402 -16.63 -54.46 14.94
CA ASP A 402 -15.23 -54.19 15.24
C ASP A 402 -14.27 -55.27 14.75
N THR A 403 -13.07 -54.86 14.32
CA THR A 403 -11.85 -55.25 15.04
C THR A 403 -10.72 -54.25 14.83
N ALA A 404 -10.05 -53.98 15.94
CA ALA A 404 -8.98 -53.04 16.22
C ALA A 404 -7.68 -53.16 15.38
N ALA A 405 -7.01 -52.00 15.33
CA ALA A 405 -5.57 -51.78 15.41
C ALA A 405 -4.68 -52.16 14.21
N ALA A 406 -4.35 -51.13 13.42
CA ALA A 406 -3.01 -50.95 12.87
C ALA A 406 -2.66 -49.47 12.96
N ALA A 407 -1.60 -49.16 13.72
CA ALA A 407 -1.00 -47.85 13.82
C ALA A 407 -0.17 -47.61 12.56
N ASP A 408 -0.67 -46.81 11.63
CA ASP A 408 0.13 -46.30 10.52
C ASP A 408 0.54 -44.86 10.79
N THR A 409 1.83 -44.72 11.07
CA THR A 409 2.59 -43.49 11.02
C THR A 409 2.38 -42.81 9.67
N VAL A 410 1.71 -41.65 9.68
CA VAL A 410 1.65 -40.76 8.52
C VAL A 410 3.02 -40.11 8.37
N GLU A 411 3.82 -40.58 7.43
CA GLU A 411 5.02 -39.85 6.99
C GLU A 411 4.59 -38.51 6.35
N PRO A 412 5.22 -37.37 6.71
CA PRO A 412 5.00 -36.12 6.00
C PRO A 412 5.56 -36.22 4.58
N PRO A 413 4.91 -35.61 3.57
CA PRO A 413 5.42 -35.64 2.20
C PRO A 413 6.76 -34.91 2.10
N PRO A 414 7.69 -35.37 1.24
CA PRO A 414 9.04 -34.83 1.18
C PRO A 414 9.06 -33.40 0.61
N ASP A 415 9.84 -32.54 1.24
CA ASP A 415 10.29 -31.27 0.69
C ASP A 415 11.08 -31.54 -0.60
N VAL A 416 10.49 -31.20 -1.75
CA VAL A 416 11.20 -31.20 -3.02
C VAL A 416 10.93 -29.89 -3.75
N VAL A 417 11.90 -29.00 -3.66
CA VAL A 417 12.15 -27.95 -4.65
C VAL A 417 12.76 -28.62 -5.88
N PRO A 418 12.31 -28.28 -7.10
CA PRO A 418 13.26 -28.25 -8.19
C PRO A 418 13.23 -26.92 -8.96
N ASP A 419 14.47 -26.48 -9.21
CA ASP A 419 14.92 -25.56 -10.25
C ASP A 419 14.14 -25.76 -11.57
N ALA A 420 13.66 -24.66 -12.15
CA ALA A 420 12.84 -24.67 -13.36
C ALA A 420 13.54 -23.89 -14.48
N THR A 421 14.52 -24.54 -15.11
CA THR A 421 14.95 -24.24 -16.47
C THR A 421 14.63 -25.45 -17.35
N SER A 422 13.53 -25.40 -18.11
CA SER A 422 13.38 -26.04 -19.42
C SER A 422 11.94 -25.92 -19.93
N GLU A 423 11.86 -25.69 -21.24
CA GLU A 423 10.67 -25.48 -22.04
C GLU A 423 9.75 -26.70 -22.07
N GLY A 424 8.43 -26.47 -22.04
CA GLY A 424 7.44 -27.55 -22.12
C GLY A 424 5.98 -27.07 -22.18
N ILE A 425 5.50 -26.88 -23.42
CA ILE A 425 4.13 -26.94 -23.96
C ILE A 425 2.96 -26.48 -23.06
N PHE A 426 2.37 -25.37 -23.51
CA PHE A 426 1.35 -24.52 -22.92
C PHE A 426 -0.06 -25.12 -22.89
N PHE A 427 -0.68 -25.18 -21.72
CA PHE A 427 -2.13 -25.38 -21.56
C PHE A 427 -2.72 -24.39 -20.54
N TYR A 428 -2.62 -23.10 -20.84
CA TYR A 428 -3.54 -22.10 -20.31
C TYR A 428 -4.03 -21.25 -21.47
N GLY A 429 -5.28 -21.46 -21.85
CA GLY A 429 -5.97 -20.52 -22.74
C GLY A 429 -6.17 -19.18 -22.03
N PRO A 430 -6.29 -18.07 -22.78
CA PRO A 430 -6.64 -16.77 -22.21
C PRO A 430 -7.93 -16.90 -21.38
N VAL A 431 -8.01 -16.13 -20.29
CA VAL A 431 -9.27 -15.97 -19.55
C VAL A 431 -10.35 -15.51 -20.55
N PRO A 432 -11.49 -16.20 -20.66
CA PRO A 432 -12.55 -15.80 -21.56
C PRO A 432 -12.99 -14.36 -21.26
N PRO A 433 -13.13 -13.48 -22.26
CA PRO A 433 -13.55 -12.08 -22.06
C PRO A 433 -14.87 -11.95 -21.27
N ASP A 434 -15.72 -12.96 -21.41
CA ASP A 434 -17.06 -13.13 -20.88
C ASP A 434 -17.09 -13.63 -19.42
N ALA A 435 -16.01 -14.25 -18.90
CA ALA A 435 -15.94 -14.67 -17.50
C ALA A 435 -15.69 -13.52 -16.51
N VAL A 436 -15.51 -12.29 -17.02
CA VAL A 436 -15.23 -11.06 -16.25
C VAL A 436 -16.25 -9.95 -16.56
N ALA A 437 -17.16 -10.16 -17.50
CA ALA A 437 -18.19 -9.16 -17.84
C ALA A 437 -19.07 -8.80 -16.63
N ASP A 438 -19.36 -9.76 -15.75
CA ASP A 438 -20.11 -9.53 -14.50
C ASP A 438 -19.25 -8.96 -13.36
N ALA A 439 -17.91 -9.05 -13.45
CA ALA A 439 -16.99 -8.48 -12.45
C ALA A 439 -16.62 -7.02 -12.73
N ALA A 440 -16.98 -6.49 -13.91
CA ALA A 440 -16.81 -5.08 -14.27
C ALA A 440 -17.78 -4.15 -13.52
N GLY A 441 -18.81 -4.68 -12.86
CA GLY A 441 -19.89 -3.91 -12.25
C GLY A 441 -19.47 -2.89 -11.18
N TRP A 442 -18.33 -3.11 -10.51
CA TRP A 442 -17.86 -2.23 -9.43
C TRP A 442 -16.71 -1.30 -9.82
N TYR A 443 -16.04 -1.52 -10.95
CA TYR A 443 -14.80 -0.81 -11.31
C TYR A 443 -14.76 -0.32 -12.76
N GLY A 444 -15.90 -0.32 -13.44
CA GLY A 444 -16.09 0.50 -14.64
C GLY A 444 -16.14 1.99 -14.27
N PRO A 445 -15.76 2.91 -15.17
CA PRO A 445 -15.94 4.33 -14.92
C PRO A 445 -17.43 4.65 -14.68
N PRO A 446 -17.77 5.66 -13.84
CA PRO A 446 -19.14 6.15 -13.79
C PRO A 446 -19.57 6.58 -15.20
N PRO A 447 -20.85 6.42 -15.56
CA PRO A 447 -21.35 6.95 -16.83
C PRO A 447 -21.10 8.47 -16.84
N VAL A 448 -20.29 8.91 -17.79
CA VAL A 448 -20.25 10.33 -18.17
C VAL A 448 -21.59 10.61 -18.83
N ASP A 449 -22.45 11.39 -18.16
CA ASP A 449 -23.59 12.03 -18.81
C ASP A 449 -23.03 12.95 -19.91
N ALA A 450 -22.91 12.39 -21.11
CA ALA A 450 -22.71 13.16 -22.32
C ALA A 450 -24.03 13.88 -22.63
N GLY A 451 -24.28 14.97 -21.91
CA GLY A 451 -25.25 15.98 -22.32
C GLY A 451 -24.85 16.51 -23.71
N PRO A 452 -25.82 16.93 -24.53
CA PRO A 452 -25.57 17.36 -25.91
C PRO A 452 -24.54 18.50 -25.90
N ALA A 453 -23.50 18.32 -26.70
CA ALA A 453 -22.44 19.31 -26.90
C ALA A 453 -23.02 20.55 -27.57
N ASP A 454 -23.47 21.52 -26.78
CA ASP A 454 -23.61 22.92 -27.17
C ASP A 454 -23.75 23.80 -25.91
N THR A 455 -22.92 24.85 -25.85
CA THR A 455 -22.91 25.99 -24.90
C THR A 455 -22.32 25.76 -23.50
N VAL A 456 -20.97 25.67 -23.41
CA VAL A 456 -20.25 26.24 -22.25
C VAL A 456 -20.05 27.73 -22.56
N HIS A 457 -20.71 28.60 -21.79
CA HIS A 457 -20.46 30.04 -21.83
C HIS A 457 -19.07 30.30 -21.26
N CYS A 458 -18.11 30.61 -22.13
CA CYS A 458 -16.82 31.14 -21.71
C CYS A 458 -17.03 32.63 -21.38
N PRO A 459 -16.67 33.12 -20.19
CA PRO A 459 -16.78 34.54 -19.89
C PRO A 459 -15.86 35.34 -20.82
N THR A 460 -16.34 36.47 -21.33
CA THR A 460 -15.50 37.38 -22.12
C THR A 460 -14.53 38.11 -21.18
N TYR A 461 -13.42 38.59 -21.75
CA TYR A 461 -12.36 39.32 -21.02
C TYR A 461 -12.89 40.52 -20.21
N GLU A 462 -14.04 41.08 -20.59
CA GLU A 462 -14.72 42.17 -19.90
C GLU A 462 -15.34 41.75 -18.55
N GLU A 463 -15.64 40.45 -18.34
CA GLU A 463 -16.24 39.94 -17.10
C GLU A 463 -15.19 39.55 -16.03
N ALA A 464 -13.92 39.38 -16.42
CA ALA A 464 -12.85 38.91 -15.53
C ALA A 464 -12.03 40.05 -14.87
N CYS A 465 -12.19 41.30 -15.32
CA CYS A 465 -11.41 42.45 -14.84
C CYS A 465 -12.34 43.57 -14.35
N CYS A 466 -12.84 43.46 -13.12
CA CYS A 466 -13.29 44.66 -12.39
C CYS A 466 -12.08 45.31 -11.71
N ASP A 467 -11.95 46.63 -11.92
CA ASP A 467 -10.94 47.57 -11.40
C ASP A 467 -9.61 47.76 -12.18
N CYS A 468 -9.68 47.97 -13.50
CA CYS A 468 -8.60 48.69 -14.19
C CYS A 468 -9.12 49.51 -15.39
N ASP A 469 -9.06 50.83 -15.30
CA ASP A 469 -9.42 51.80 -16.35
C ASP A 469 -8.37 51.81 -17.48
N TYR A 470 -8.41 50.84 -18.40
CA TYR A 470 -7.56 50.84 -19.60
C TYR A 470 -8.36 50.59 -20.88
N MET A 471 -8.46 51.62 -21.73
CA MET A 471 -9.15 51.60 -23.03
C MET A 471 -8.13 51.60 -24.17
N GLY A 472 -7.88 50.46 -24.81
CA GLY A 472 -7.14 50.35 -26.06
C GLY A 472 -6.83 48.91 -26.50
N PRO A 473 -6.87 48.58 -27.81
CA PRO A 473 -6.67 47.21 -28.29
C PRO A 473 -5.17 46.94 -28.51
N SER A 474 -4.58 46.05 -27.73
CA SER A 474 -3.25 45.49 -28.02
C SER A 474 -3.33 43.96 -28.10
N PRO A 475 -2.72 43.32 -29.12
CA PRO A 475 -2.62 41.87 -29.19
C PRO A 475 -1.70 41.32 -28.10
N ILE A 476 -2.00 40.10 -27.65
CA ILE A 476 -1.24 39.37 -26.62
C ILE A 476 0.24 39.25 -27.05
N PRO A 477 1.22 39.61 -26.19
CA PRO A 477 2.64 39.46 -26.51
C PRO A 477 3.03 37.99 -26.67
N PRO A 478 3.95 37.64 -27.60
CA PRO A 478 4.45 36.28 -27.73
C PRO A 478 5.18 35.84 -26.45
N GLY A 479 4.69 34.76 -25.82
CA GLY A 479 5.23 34.23 -24.56
C GLY A 479 4.22 34.13 -23.41
N CYS A 480 3.01 34.69 -23.54
CA CYS A 480 1.91 34.43 -22.59
C CYS A 480 1.25 33.07 -22.86
N PRO A 481 1.10 32.19 -21.86
CA PRO A 481 0.39 30.92 -22.04
C PRO A 481 -1.09 31.15 -22.36
N ASP A 482 -1.62 30.40 -23.34
CA ASP A 482 -3.04 30.42 -23.68
C ASP A 482 -3.85 29.87 -22.48
N PRO A 483 -4.76 30.66 -21.87
CA PRO A 483 -5.56 30.22 -20.73
C PRO A 483 -6.54 29.09 -21.08
N CYS A 484 -6.72 28.76 -22.36
CA CYS A 484 -7.52 27.65 -22.85
C CYS A 484 -6.67 26.43 -23.27
N ALA A 485 -5.36 26.44 -23.05
CA ALA A 485 -4.49 25.31 -23.42
C ALA A 485 -4.85 24.05 -22.62
N VAL A 486 -5.36 23.06 -23.34
CA VAL A 486 -5.58 21.69 -22.88
C VAL A 486 -4.48 20.79 -23.46
N ASN A 487 -4.08 19.75 -22.73
CA ASN A 487 -3.18 18.73 -23.30
C ASN A 487 -3.91 17.85 -24.33
N ASP A 488 -3.19 16.94 -24.99
CA ASP A 488 -3.73 15.97 -25.96
C ASP A 488 -4.84 15.04 -25.41
N TYR A 489 -5.15 15.15 -24.11
CA TYR A 489 -6.16 14.38 -23.40
C TYR A 489 -7.30 15.28 -22.86
N GLY A 490 -7.40 16.55 -23.29
CA GLY A 490 -8.50 17.46 -22.95
C GLY A 490 -8.46 18.02 -21.51
N VAL A 491 -7.33 17.92 -20.82
CA VAL A 491 -7.18 18.41 -19.44
C VAL A 491 -6.57 19.81 -19.45
N PRO A 492 -7.18 20.81 -18.76
CA PRO A 492 -6.62 22.15 -18.64
C PRO A 492 -5.26 22.13 -17.94
N ILE A 493 -4.28 22.81 -18.51
CA ILE A 493 -2.94 22.93 -17.93
C ILE A 493 -3.00 23.97 -16.80
N PRO A 494 -2.76 23.61 -15.52
CA PRO A 494 -2.77 24.58 -14.44
C PRO A 494 -1.54 25.50 -14.54
N MET A 495 -1.79 26.80 -14.61
CA MET A 495 -0.79 27.87 -14.57
C MET A 495 -0.24 28.02 -13.15
N TYR A 496 0.86 27.34 -12.84
CA TYR A 496 1.67 27.62 -11.66
C TYR A 496 3.15 27.65 -12.03
N GLY A 497 3.74 28.85 -11.94
CA GLY A 497 5.18 29.10 -11.77
C GLY A 497 6.07 28.68 -12.95
N VAL A 498 6.38 29.63 -13.83
CA VAL A 498 7.57 29.53 -14.67
C VAL A 498 8.78 29.61 -13.73
N PRO A 499 9.75 28.68 -13.79
CA PRO A 499 11.00 28.82 -13.04
C PRO A 499 11.80 30.00 -13.60
N ASP A 500 12.25 30.90 -12.72
CA ASP A 500 13.38 31.80 -12.98
C ASP A 500 14.62 30.92 -13.21
N ASP A 501 14.88 30.54 -14.46
CA ASP A 501 16.18 30.09 -14.98
C ASP A 501 16.04 29.75 -16.48
N ALA A 502 15.60 30.73 -17.27
CA ALA A 502 15.84 30.71 -18.71
C ALA A 502 17.22 31.33 -18.96
N GLY A 503 18.25 30.48 -19.01
CA GLY A 503 19.60 30.86 -19.38
C GLY A 503 19.64 31.53 -20.76
N ILE A 504 19.68 32.85 -20.78
CA ILE A 504 20.08 33.66 -21.93
C ILE A 504 21.60 33.78 -21.86
N GLY A 505 22.29 33.12 -22.80
CA GLY A 505 23.74 33.23 -22.96
C GLY A 505 24.16 34.67 -23.31
N PRO A 506 25.41 35.05 -23.04
CA PRO A 506 25.89 36.40 -23.30
C PRO A 506 26.17 36.50 -24.80
N ASP A 507 25.33 37.24 -25.53
CA ASP A 507 25.68 38.02 -26.73
C ASP A 507 24.40 38.55 -27.37
N GLY A 508 24.15 39.86 -27.24
CA GLY A 508 23.01 40.51 -27.89
C GLY A 508 22.58 41.79 -27.20
N ALA A 509 23.46 42.78 -27.14
CA ALA A 509 23.09 44.15 -26.82
C ALA A 509 22.14 44.72 -27.90
N GLY A 510 21.06 45.36 -27.49
CA GLY A 510 20.14 46.06 -28.39
C GLY A 510 18.97 46.72 -27.66
N ASP A 511 19.22 47.95 -27.19
CA ASP A 511 18.29 49.08 -27.03
C ASP A 511 16.78 48.81 -26.81
N ALA A 512 16.30 49.09 -25.59
CA ALA A 512 14.96 49.66 -25.37
C ALA A 512 14.90 50.47 -24.05
N PRO A 513 14.14 51.58 -23.99
CA PRO A 513 14.39 52.69 -23.08
C PRO A 513 13.67 52.59 -21.73
N ALA A 514 14.18 53.40 -20.80
CA ALA A 514 13.61 53.72 -19.50
C ALA A 514 12.20 54.30 -19.59
N GLU A 515 11.34 53.91 -18.65
CA GLU A 515 10.31 54.70 -17.93
C GLU A 515 9.12 53.81 -17.54
N ALA A 516 9.10 53.39 -16.28
CA ALA A 516 7.88 53.04 -15.54
C ALA A 516 8.24 52.98 -14.04
N THR A 517 8.50 54.15 -13.48
CA THR A 517 8.45 54.43 -12.05
C THR A 517 7.00 54.37 -11.54
N ASP A 518 6.87 54.00 -10.26
CA ASP A 518 5.72 54.13 -9.37
C ASP A 518 4.66 53.00 -9.34
N CYS A 519 4.90 52.02 -8.45
CA CYS A 519 3.89 51.62 -7.47
C CYS A 519 4.57 51.32 -6.12
N PRO A 520 4.05 51.84 -4.99
CA PRO A 520 4.79 51.94 -3.73
C PRO A 520 4.79 50.64 -2.93
N ASP A 521 6.00 50.26 -2.51
CA ASP A 521 6.33 49.28 -1.47
C ASP A 521 5.81 49.75 -0.10
N PRO A 522 4.91 49.01 0.56
CA PRO A 522 4.61 49.21 1.96
C PRO A 522 5.02 47.95 2.73
N CYS A 523 6.32 47.67 2.88
CA CYS A 523 6.98 47.27 4.13
C CYS A 523 8.45 46.92 3.88
N GLY A 524 9.31 47.94 3.96
CA GLY A 524 10.76 47.77 3.98
C GLY A 524 11.31 47.02 5.22
N PRO A 525 12.63 46.73 5.22
CA PRO A 525 13.25 45.71 6.06
C PRO A 525 13.64 46.29 7.42
N THR A 526 13.15 45.68 8.51
CA THR A 526 13.74 45.87 9.84
C THR A 526 14.44 44.59 10.30
N ASN A 527 15.76 44.63 10.16
CA ASN A 527 16.74 43.85 10.91
C ASN A 527 16.40 43.80 12.40
N LEU A 528 16.08 42.62 12.92
CA LEU A 528 16.06 42.31 14.34
C LEU A 528 16.41 40.83 14.49
N TYR A 529 17.70 40.47 14.53
CA TYR A 529 18.27 39.44 15.42
C TYR A 529 19.79 39.59 15.38
N GLY A 530 20.39 39.87 16.55
CA GLY A 530 21.82 39.97 16.76
C GLY A 530 22.53 38.60 16.68
N PRO A 531 23.87 38.58 16.82
CA PRO A 531 24.66 37.37 16.65
C PRO A 531 24.28 36.30 17.70
N LEU A 532 24.20 35.06 17.24
CA LEU A 532 23.96 33.85 18.02
C LEU A 532 24.99 33.70 19.16
N PRO A 533 24.59 33.21 20.36
CA PRO A 533 25.55 32.89 21.40
C PRO A 533 26.41 31.69 21.01
N THR A 534 27.72 31.90 21.03
CA THR A 534 28.76 30.87 21.02
C THR A 534 28.72 30.07 22.32
N TYR A 535 28.51 28.75 22.24
CA TYR A 535 28.76 27.83 23.37
C TYR A 535 30.18 27.22 23.28
N PRO A 536 30.84 26.95 24.42
CA PRO A 536 32.23 26.51 24.48
C PRO A 536 32.44 25.05 24.02
N PRO A 537 33.61 24.68 23.48
CA PRO A 537 33.90 23.31 23.04
C PRO A 537 34.30 22.43 24.24
N GLY A 538 33.62 21.30 24.44
CA GLY A 538 34.06 20.35 25.46
C GLY A 538 33.09 19.21 25.74
N CYS A 539 33.13 18.14 24.93
CA CYS A 539 33.08 16.74 25.36
C CYS A 539 33.24 15.84 24.13
N ARG A 540 34.50 15.55 23.79
CA ARG A 540 34.84 14.33 23.03
C ARG A 540 35.07 13.24 24.07
N TYR A 541 34.34 12.14 23.98
CA TYR A 541 34.86 10.88 24.50
C TYR A 541 35.29 10.03 23.30
N ASP A 542 36.59 9.83 23.26
CA ASP A 542 37.33 9.02 22.30
C ASP A 542 37.34 7.59 22.87
N CYS A 543 36.65 6.67 22.20
CA CYS A 543 36.49 5.29 22.66
C CYS A 543 37.59 4.42 22.05
N ASP A 544 38.85 4.68 22.39
CA ASP A 544 39.99 3.91 21.83
C ASP A 544 41.06 3.56 22.89
N SER A 545 40.64 3.30 24.15
CA SER A 545 41.54 2.68 25.15
C SER A 545 40.83 1.70 26.09
N ASP A 546 41.53 0.59 26.35
CA ASP A 546 41.11 -0.61 27.08
C ASP A 546 41.11 -0.44 28.62
N GLU A 547 40.65 0.70 29.16
CA GLU A 547 40.60 0.93 30.62
C GLU A 547 39.26 1.55 31.10
N THR A 548 38.51 0.73 31.86
CA THR A 548 37.45 1.06 32.85
C THR A 548 36.35 2.07 32.48
N CYS A 549 35.15 1.56 32.18
CA CYS A 549 33.89 2.31 32.10
C CYS A 549 33.39 2.69 33.53
N PRO A 550 32.89 3.92 33.79
CA PRO A 550 32.42 4.32 35.11
C PRO A 550 31.12 3.59 35.50
N THR A 551 30.90 3.44 36.80
CA THR A 551 29.72 2.72 37.32
C THR A 551 28.47 3.59 37.31
N ALA A 552 27.28 2.98 37.22
CA ALA A 552 25.97 3.64 37.12
C ALA A 552 25.65 4.63 38.27
N ALA A 553 26.40 4.60 39.38
CA ALA A 553 26.25 5.52 40.49
C ALA A 553 26.88 6.91 40.23
N GLU A 554 27.85 7.02 39.33
CA GLU A 554 28.51 8.30 38.99
C GLU A 554 27.81 9.05 37.86
N ALA A 555 26.96 8.37 37.08
CA ALA A 555 26.21 8.95 35.96
C ALA A 555 24.85 9.59 36.36
N CYS A 556 24.48 9.56 37.65
CA CYS A 556 23.14 9.95 38.13
C CYS A 556 23.13 11.06 39.19
N CYS A 557 24.17 11.90 39.25
CA CYS A 557 24.14 13.14 40.03
C CYS A 557 24.28 14.34 39.10
N ASP A 558 23.17 14.75 38.49
CA ASP A 558 22.80 16.16 38.26
C ASP A 558 21.42 16.20 37.57
N CYS A 559 20.42 15.66 38.28
CA CYS A 559 19.02 15.70 37.88
C CYS A 559 18.24 16.51 38.91
N GLU A 560 17.87 17.76 38.58
CA GLU A 560 16.78 18.44 39.28
C GLU A 560 15.45 17.97 38.69
N TYR A 561 14.94 16.84 39.21
CA TYR A 561 13.56 16.40 38.98
C TYR A 561 12.81 16.43 40.32
N MET A 562 11.93 17.42 40.49
CA MET A 562 11.00 17.55 41.62
C MET A 562 9.66 16.91 41.26
N GLY A 563 9.37 15.73 41.80
CA GLY A 563 8.05 15.10 41.69
C GLY A 563 7.94 13.81 42.52
N PRO A 564 6.82 13.55 43.23
CA PRO A 564 6.73 12.47 44.21
C PRO A 564 6.18 11.19 43.56
N ALA A 565 7.05 10.32 43.05
CA ALA A 565 6.71 8.92 42.79
C ALA A 565 7.96 8.03 42.84
N PRO A 566 7.90 6.84 43.47
CA PRO A 566 9.04 5.93 43.54
C PRO A 566 9.31 5.21 42.21
N ILE A 567 10.58 4.97 41.92
CA ILE A 567 11.08 4.23 40.74
C ILE A 567 10.61 2.76 40.81
N PRO A 568 10.05 2.15 39.75
CA PRO A 568 9.57 0.77 39.79
C PRO A 568 10.70 -0.29 39.83
N GLU A 569 10.49 -1.38 40.59
CA GLU A 569 11.39 -2.54 40.83
C GLU A 569 11.72 -3.44 39.61
N ARG A 570 11.77 -2.92 38.38
CA ARG A 570 12.21 -3.70 37.20
C ARG A 570 13.28 -2.97 36.39
N CYS A 571 14.40 -2.65 37.04
CA CYS A 571 15.68 -2.53 36.35
C CYS A 571 16.48 -3.81 36.63
N ALA A 572 16.41 -4.77 35.71
CA ALA A 572 17.24 -5.97 35.77
C ALA A 572 18.63 -5.64 35.21
N ASP A 573 19.66 -5.95 36.01
CA ASP A 573 21.07 -5.80 35.69
C ASP A 573 21.47 -6.60 34.42
N PRO A 574 21.95 -5.94 33.34
CA PRO A 574 22.37 -6.61 32.12
C PRO A 574 23.62 -7.50 32.28
N CYS A 575 24.33 -7.43 33.41
CA CYS A 575 25.55 -8.20 33.65
C CYS A 575 25.34 -9.56 34.33
N ALA A 576 24.10 -9.94 34.67
CA ALA A 576 23.83 -11.16 35.44
C ALA A 576 23.73 -12.46 34.62
N SER A 577 23.70 -12.42 33.28
CA SER A 577 23.62 -13.65 32.46
C SER A 577 25.00 -14.08 31.94
N GLY A 578 25.78 -14.73 32.81
CA GLY A 578 27.02 -15.40 32.41
C GLY A 578 26.76 -16.63 31.55
N LYS A 579 26.77 -16.48 30.21
CA LYS A 579 27.19 -17.53 29.26
C LYS A 579 27.98 -16.89 28.13
N ARG A 580 29.25 -17.32 28.02
CA ARG A 580 30.31 -16.76 27.19
C ARG A 580 30.21 -17.26 25.74
N ARG A 581 30.56 -16.34 24.84
CA ARG A 581 31.08 -16.42 23.45
C ARG A 581 30.35 -17.31 22.45
#